data_AF-A0A502FSG5-F1
#
_entry.id   AF-A0A502FSG5-F1
#
_cell.length_a   1.000
_cell.length_b   1.000
_cell.length_c   1.000
_cell.angle_alpha   90.00
_cell.angle_beta   90.00
_cell.angle_gamma   90.00
#
_symmetry.space_group_name_H-M   'P 1'
#
loop_
_entity.id
_entity.type
_entity.pdbx_description
1 polymer ?
#
loop_
_entity_poly.entity_id
_entity_poly.type
_entity_poly.pdbx_seq_one_letter_code
_entity_poly.pdbx_strand_id
1 'polypeptide(L)' 'MVKRRKQEEIAGILEFAGRTSEDPEFKDWMADHKSRNGGKLRVSKGATGVRVMFSKEADMEFWQDRSNLANGARKAGAA' A
#
# COMPACT_ATOMS: atom_id res chain seq x y z
N MET A 1 22.78 4.04 25.54
CA MET A 1 22.64 3.44 24.20
C MET A 1 21.39 3.99 23.53
N VAL A 2 21.53 5.02 22.69
CA VAL A 2 20.40 5.58 21.95
C VAL A 2 20.13 4.65 20.78
N LYS A 3 19.03 3.90 20.82
CA LYS A 3 18.60 3.01 19.74
C LYS A 3 18.40 3.87 18.50
N ARG A 4 19.36 3.85 17.57
CA ARG A 4 19.26 4.48 16.25
C ARG A 4 18.02 3.91 15.56
N ARG A 5 16.89 4.61 15.68
CA ARG A 5 15.70 4.31 14.88
C ARG A 5 16.09 4.64 13.45
N LYS A 6 16.41 3.58 12.71
CA LYS A 6 16.57 3.57 11.26
C LYS A 6 15.39 4.35 10.67
N GLN A 7 15.59 5.63 10.38
CA GLN A 7 14.73 6.37 9.46
C GLN A 7 15.03 5.72 8.12
N GLU A 8 14.38 4.58 7.85
CA GLU A 8 14.30 4.09 6.49
C GLU A 8 13.53 5.18 5.76
N GLU A 9 14.18 5.86 4.81
CA GLU A 9 13.59 6.94 4.03
C GLU A 9 12.25 6.46 3.47
N ILE A 10 11.17 7.01 4.04
CA ILE A 10 9.81 6.72 3.58
C ILE A 10 9.59 7.68 2.43
N ALA A 11 9.57 7.15 1.22
CA ALA A 11 9.21 7.88 0.01
C ALA A 11 7.78 8.42 0.09
N GLY A 12 6.86 7.63 0.66
CA GLY A 12 5.48 8.08 0.87
C GLY A 12 4.61 7.04 1.58
N ILE A 13 3.39 7.45 1.92
CA ILE A 13 2.40 6.62 2.62
C ILE A 13 1.06 6.71 1.89
N LEU A 14 0.45 5.57 1.57
CA LEU A 14 -0.92 5.50 1.05
C LEU A 14 -1.85 4.87 2.10
N GLU A 15 -3.03 5.44 2.28
CA GLU A 15 -4.12 4.85 3.07
C GLU A 15 -5.19 4.31 2.12
N PHE A 16 -5.45 3.00 2.16
CA PHE A 16 -6.51 2.34 1.41
C PHE A 16 -7.75 2.22 2.30
N ALA A 17 -8.63 3.21 2.19
CA ALA A 17 -9.91 3.22 2.91
C ALA A 17 -10.77 2.01 2.53
N GLY A 18 -11.40 1.37 3.52
CA GLY A 18 -12.27 0.22 3.29
C GLY A 18 -11.56 -1.08 2.91
N ARG A 19 -10.22 -1.10 2.84
CA ARG A 19 -9.41 -2.35 2.78
C ARG A 19 -8.73 -2.59 4.12
N THR A 20 -8.52 -3.86 4.45
CA THR A 20 -7.79 -4.29 5.65
C THR A 20 -6.53 -5.04 5.25
N SER A 21 -5.58 -5.19 6.18
CA SER A 21 -4.40 -6.04 5.99
C SER A 21 -4.74 -7.53 5.79
N GLU A 22 -5.98 -7.92 6.09
CA GLU A 22 -6.46 -9.28 5.96
C GLU A 22 -7.19 -9.53 4.64
N ASP A 23 -7.51 -8.46 3.92
CA ASP A 23 -8.23 -8.49 2.65
C ASP A 23 -7.47 -9.34 1.62
N PRO A 24 -8.14 -10.31 0.95
CA PRO A 24 -7.48 -11.19 -0.01
C PRO A 24 -6.83 -10.43 -1.18
N GLU A 25 -7.47 -9.37 -1.68
CA GLU A 25 -6.95 -8.54 -2.77
C GLU A 25 -5.71 -7.77 -2.29
N PHE A 26 -5.74 -7.22 -1.07
CA PHE A 26 -4.58 -6.57 -0.48
C PHE A 26 -3.39 -7.54 -0.27
N LYS A 27 -3.66 -8.77 0.16
CA LYS A 27 -2.64 -9.82 0.30
C LYS A 27 -2.01 -10.19 -1.04
N ASP A 28 -2.81 -10.31 -2.09
CA ASP A 28 -2.33 -10.52 -3.46
C ASP A 28 -1.40 -9.39 -3.90
N TRP A 29 -1.79 -8.13 -3.65
CA TRP A 29 -0.97 -6.98 -4.02
C TRP A 29 0.37 -6.96 -3.28
N MET A 30 0.39 -7.34 -1.99
CA MET A 30 1.63 -7.49 -1.25
C MET A 30 2.51 -8.63 -1.81
N ALA A 31 1.91 -9.76 -2.20
CA ALA A 31 2.64 -10.88 -2.78
C ALA A 31 3.25 -10.53 -4.16
N ASP A 32 2.46 -9.89 -5.02
CA ASP A 32 2.91 -9.37 -6.32
C ASP A 32 4.06 -8.37 -6.16
N HIS A 33 3.91 -7.40 -5.26
CA HIS A 33 4.96 -6.42 -4.99
C HIS A 33 6.25 -7.06 -4.46
N LYS A 34 6.13 -8.03 -3.55
CA LYS A 34 7.29 -8.78 -3.04
C LYS A 34 7.98 -9.57 -4.15
N SER A 35 7.22 -10.16 -5.07
CA SER A 35 7.74 -10.91 -6.21
C SER A 35 8.46 -10.01 -7.22
N ARG A 36 7.89 -8.85 -7.53
CA ARG A 36 8.40 -7.94 -8.56
C ARG A 36 9.58 -7.09 -8.08
N ASN A 37 9.48 -6.54 -6.87
CA ASN A 37 10.40 -5.49 -6.42
C ASN A 37 11.29 -5.93 -5.25
N GLY A 38 11.04 -7.11 -4.65
CA GLY A 38 11.80 -7.63 -3.51
C GLY A 38 11.73 -6.75 -2.26
N GLY A 39 10.90 -5.71 -2.28
CA GLY A 39 10.81 -4.66 -1.27
C GLY A 39 9.92 -5.07 -0.11
N LYS A 40 10.27 -4.60 1.09
CA LYS A 40 9.45 -4.78 2.29
C LYS A 40 8.59 -3.54 2.50
N LEU A 41 7.31 -3.64 2.18
CA LEU A 41 6.32 -2.62 2.55
C LEU A 41 6.05 -2.68 4.04
N ARG A 42 5.95 -1.52 4.68
CA ARG A 42 5.51 -1.45 6.08
C ARG A 42 4.02 -1.14 6.09
N VAL A 43 3.26 -2.05 6.67
CA VAL A 43 1.80 -1.93 6.76
C VAL A 43 1.41 -1.60 8.20
N SER A 44 0.52 -0.65 8.37
CA SER A 44 -0.04 -0.25 9.66
C SER A 44 -1.55 0.00 9.55
N LYS A 45 -2.23 -0.02 10.70
CA LYS A 45 -3.65 0.33 10.76
C LYS A 45 -3.80 1.83 10.49
N GLY A 46 -4.56 2.18 9.45
CA GLY A 46 -4.96 3.55 9.14
C GLY A 46 -6.20 3.98 9.92
N ALA A 47 -6.65 5.22 9.70
CA ALA A 47 -7.85 5.74 10.35
C ALA A 47 -9.12 5.10 9.77
N THR A 48 -9.15 4.92 8.45
CA THR A 48 -10.32 4.40 7.71
C THR A 48 -10.06 3.08 6.99
N GLY A 49 -8.87 2.50 7.17
CA GLY A 49 -8.45 1.28 6.47
C GLY A 49 -7.01 0.91 6.76
N VAL A 50 -6.27 0.46 5.74
CA VAL A 50 -4.88 0.03 5.87
C VAL A 50 -3.92 1.08 5.32
N ARG A 51 -2.88 1.44 6.09
CA ARG A 51 -1.78 2.31 5.67
C ARG A 51 -0.60 1.48 5.20
N VAL A 52 -0.04 1.86 4.06
CA VAL A 52 1.15 1.24 3.48
C VAL A 52 2.20 2.32 3.30
N MET A 53 3.36 2.12 3.91
CA MET A 53 4.52 2.98 3.77
C MET A 53 5.46 2.39 2.73
N PHE A 54 5.80 3.20 1.74
CA PHE A 54 6.65 2.87 0.62
C PHE A 54 8.04 3.47 0.83
N SER A 55 9.06 2.70 0.48
CA SER A 55 10.45 3.17 0.45
C SER A 55 10.85 3.75 -0.91
N LYS A 56 10.04 3.55 -1.96
CA LYS A 56 10.27 4.11 -3.30
C LYS A 56 9.00 4.79 -3.80
N GLU A 57 9.15 5.94 -4.44
CA GLU A 57 8.02 6.69 -5.01
C GLU A 57 7.35 5.92 -6.15
N ALA A 58 8.12 5.26 -7.02
CA ALA A 58 7.59 4.44 -8.11
C ALA A 58 6.67 3.31 -7.62
N ASP A 59 6.95 2.74 -6.44
CA ASP A 59 6.09 1.72 -5.82
C ASP A 59 4.77 2.34 -5.33
N MET A 60 4.85 3.54 -4.76
CA MET A 60 3.70 4.30 -4.32
C MET A 60 2.79 4.66 -5.50
N GLU A 61 3.35 5.22 -6.57
CA GLU A 61 2.59 5.59 -7.76
C GLU A 61 1.92 4.38 -8.41
N PHE A 62 2.63 3.25 -8.52
CA PHE A 62 2.06 2.00 -9.02
C PHE A 62 0.88 1.52 -8.18
N TRP A 63 1.00 1.55 -6.85
CA TRP A 63 -0.08 1.15 -5.95
C TRP A 63 -1.26 2.13 -5.94
N GLN A 64 -0.97 3.42 -6.10
CA GLN A 64 -2.00 4.45 -6.23
C GLN A 64 -2.80 4.28 -7.52
N ASP A 65 -2.14 4.06 -8.66
CA ASP A 65 -2.79 3.81 -9.95
C ASP A 65 -3.63 2.52 -9.91
N ARG A 66 -3.04 1.41 -9.41
CA ARG A 66 -3.76 0.13 -9.23
C ARG A 66 -4.98 0.29 -8.33
N SER A 67 -4.89 1.08 -7.27
CA SER A 67 -6.04 1.35 -6.40
C SER A 67 -7.08 2.27 -7.03
N ASN A 68 -6.65 3.25 -7.82
CA ASN A 68 -7.57 4.09 -8.59
C ASN A 68 -8.32 3.26 -9.63
N LEU A 69 -7.67 2.31 -10.30
CA LEU A 69 -8.33 1.37 -11.22
C LEU A 69 -9.30 0.45 -10.49
N ALA A 70 -8.91 -0.12 -9.34
CA ALA A 70 -9.78 -0.97 -8.55
C ALA A 70 -11.00 -0.23 -7.98
N ASN A 71 -10.85 1.04 -7.58
CA ASN A 71 -11.97 1.89 -7.15
C ASN A 71 -12.79 2.43 -8.33
N GLY A 72 -12.15 2.73 -9.45
CA GLY A 72 -12.79 3.16 -10.69
C GLY A 72 -13.67 2.06 -11.29
N ALA A 73 -13.22 0.80 -11.21
CA ALA A 73 -14.01 -0.37 -11.59
C ALA A 73 -15.28 -0.52 -10.72
N ARG A 74 -15.23 -0.14 -9.43
CA ARG A 74 -16.45 -0.09 -8.59
C ARG A 74 -17.36 1.09 -8.92
N LYS A 75 -16.83 2.18 -9.49
CA LYS A 75 -17.64 3.35 -9.88
C LYS A 75 -18.34 3.15 -11.24
N ALA A 76 -17.82 2.28 -12.09
CA ALA A 76 -18.44 1.89 -13.36
C ALA A 76 -19.59 0.86 -13.23
N GLY A 77 -19.81 0.31 -12.04
CA GLY A 77 -20.98 -0.53 -11.70
C GLY A 77 -22.16 0.23 -11.10
N ALA A 78 -22.09 1.56 -11.05
CA ALA A 78 -23.17 2.44 -10.62
C ALA A 78 -23.52 3.40 -11.76
N ALA A 79 -24.07 2.85 -12.85
CA ALA A 79 -24.74 3.59 -13.91
C ALA A 79 -26.13 2.98 -14.11
#